data_AF-A0A7X9E310-F1
#
_entry.id   AF-A0A7X9E310-F1
#
_cell.length_a   1.000
_cell.length_b   1.000
_cell.length_c   1.000
_cell.angle_alpha   90.00
_cell.angle_beta   90.00
_cell.angle_gamma   90.00
#
_symmetry.space_group_name_H-M   'P 1'
#
loop_
_entity.id
_entity.type
_entity.pdbx_description
1 polymer ?
#
loop_
_entity_poly.entity_id
_entity_poly.type
_entity_poly.pdbx_seq_one_letter_code
_entity_poly.pdbx_strand_id
1 'polypeptide(L)' 'VNEEGTEAAAVTSVTVGVTSIQDNVIRLDRPFIFVIREKASNCILFIGKLEDPSAQ' A
#
# COMPACT_ATOMS: atom_id res chain seq x y z
N VAL A 1 3.59 10.38 4.64
CA VAL A 1 3.96 8.94 4.60
C VAL A 1 5.22 8.86 3.78
N ASN A 2 6.33 8.41 4.35
CA ASN A 2 7.60 8.23 3.65
C ASN A 2 7.85 6.74 3.46
N GLU A 3 8.73 6.42 2.54
CA GLU A 3 9.22 5.06 2.25
C GLU A 3 10.20 4.57 3.33
N GLU A 4 10.49 5.40 4.34
CA GLU A 4 11.30 5.05 5.49
C GLU A 4 10.44 4.43 6.59
N GLY A 5 10.15 3.14 6.41
CA GLY A 5 9.57 2.28 7.43
C GLY A 5 10.15 0.90 7.22
N THR A 6 11.14 0.54 8.05
CA THR A 6 11.77 -0.78 8.20
C THR A 6 11.47 -1.75 7.07
N GLU A 7 12.41 -1.84 6.13
CA GLU A 7 12.58 -2.95 5.20
C GLU A 7 11.27 -3.44 4.54
N ALA A 8 11.20 -3.29 3.22
CA ALA A 8 10.80 -4.44 2.43
C ALA A 8 11.67 -5.61 2.91
N ALA A 9 11.19 -6.34 3.93
CA ALA A 9 11.92 -7.39 4.63
C ALA A 9 12.67 -8.17 3.56
N ALA A 10 13.98 -8.35 3.73
CA ALA A 10 14.87 -9.00 2.78
C ALA A 10 14.27 -10.31 2.24
N VAL A 11 13.42 -10.20 1.24
CA VAL A 11 12.80 -11.30 0.54
C VAL A 11 13.55 -11.27 -0.77
N THR A 12 14.32 -12.32 -1.00
CA THR A 12 14.79 -12.67 -2.34
C THR A 12 13.57 -13.04 -3.19
N SER A 13 12.71 -12.07 -3.50
CA SER A 13 11.57 -12.25 -4.39
C SER A 13 12.12 -12.15 -5.80
N VAL A 14 12.26 -13.29 -6.47
CA VAL A 14 12.44 -13.31 -7.92
C VAL A 14 11.07 -13.00 -8.52
N THR A 15 10.89 -11.77 -8.99
CA THR A 15 9.68 -11.38 -9.73
C THR A 15 9.88 -11.76 -11.19
N VAL A 16 9.17 -12.79 -11.67
CA VAL A 16 9.06 -13.07 -13.10
C VAL A 16 8.06 -12.06 -13.67
N GLY A 17 8.55 -11.08 -14.43
CA GLY A 17 7.70 -10.10 -15.10
C GLY A 17 6.86 -10.75 -16.19
N VAL A 18 5.56 -10.53 -16.18
CA VAL A 18 4.70 -10.98 -17.27
C VAL A 18 4.90 -10.03 -18.46
N THR A 19 5.45 -10.53 -19.57
CA THR A 19 5.85 -9.70 -20.72
C THR A 19 4.73 -9.39 -21.71
N SER A 20 3.53 -9.97 -21.53
CA SER A 20 2.46 -9.90 -22.53
C SER A 20 1.03 -9.89 -21.95
N ILE A 21 0.87 -9.87 -20.62
CA ILE A 21 -0.45 -9.67 -20.00
C ILE A 21 -0.61 -8.19 -19.68
N GLN A 22 -1.84 -7.70 -19.75
CA GLN A 22 -2.16 -6.35 -19.34
C GLN A 22 -2.00 -6.27 -17.82
N ASP A 23 -1.02 -5.49 -17.34
CA ASP A 23 -0.77 -5.32 -15.92
C ASP A 23 -2.03 -4.81 -15.22
N ASN A 24 -2.41 -5.45 -14.10
CA ASN A 24 -3.42 -4.93 -13.20
C ASN A 24 -2.84 -3.77 -12.41
N VAL A 25 -2.71 -2.61 -13.05
CA VAL A 25 -2.15 -1.41 -12.43
C VAL A 25 -3.13 -0.85 -11.41
N ILE A 26 -2.75 -0.87 -10.14
CA ILE A 26 -3.48 -0.16 -9.08
C ILE A 26 -2.82 1.21 -8.90
N ARG A 27 -3.56 2.27 -9.25
CA ARG A 27 -3.16 3.66 -9.03
C ARG A 27 -3.98 4.29 -7.91
N LEU A 28 -3.30 4.81 -6.90
CA LEU A 28 -3.88 5.57 -5.78
C LEU A 28 -3.69 7.08 -6.00
N ASP A 29 -4.02 7.56 -7.20
CA ASP A 29 -3.87 8.94 -7.68
C ASP A 29 -5.16 9.79 -7.53
N ARG A 30 -6.11 9.29 -6.74
CA ARG A 30 -7.41 9.91 -6.47
C ARG A 30 -7.87 9.52 -5.06
N PRO A 31 -8.91 10.16 -4.50
CA PRO A 31 -9.30 9.91 -3.12
C PRO A 31 -9.52 8.43 -2.79
N PHE A 32 -8.90 7.97 -1.71
CA PHE A 32 -8.98 6.58 -1.26
C PHE A 32 -9.10 6.47 0.26
N ILE A 33 -9.59 5.33 0.73
CA ILE A 33 -9.69 4.99 2.15
C ILE A 33 -8.57 4.00 2.47
N PHE A 34 -7.96 4.14 3.64
CA PHE A 34 -6.98 3.20 4.15
C PHE A 34 -7.32 2.77 5.57
N VAL A 35 -6.89 1.56 5.91
CA VAL A 35 -7.05 0.98 7.25
C VAL A 35 -5.74 0.33 7.64
N ILE A 36 -5.23 0.66 8.81
CA ILE A 36 -4.13 -0.05 9.45
C ILE A 36 -4.75 -0.87 10.56
N ARG A 37 -4.57 -2.18 10.50
CA ARG A 37 -5.16 -3.12 11.47
C ARG A 37 -4.12 -4.11 11.96
N GLU A 38 -4.28 -4.55 13.19
CA GLU A 38 -3.59 -5.72 13.71
C GLU A 38 -4.26 -6.98 13.11
N LYS A 39 -3.45 -7.93 12.62
CA LYS A 39 -3.92 -9.02 11.76
C LYS A 39 -4.60 -10.16 12.53
N ALA A 40 -4.16 -10.48 13.75
CA ALA A 40 -4.66 -11.63 14.50
C ALA A 40 -6.00 -11.35 15.19
N SER A 41 -6.07 -10.24 15.92
CA SER A 41 -7.27 -9.71 16.60
C SER A 41 -8.17 -8.92 15.68
N ASN A 42 -7.72 -8.62 14.46
CA ASN A 42 -8.47 -7.83 13.47
C ASN A 42 -8.76 -6.39 13.90
N CYS A 43 -8.15 -5.93 15.01
CA CYS A 43 -8.34 -4.61 15.60
C CYS A 43 -7.89 -3.50 14.64
N ILE A 44 -8.75 -2.49 14.45
CA ILE A 44 -8.44 -1.31 13.64
C ILE A 44 -7.61 -0.36 14.49
N LEU A 45 -6.36 -0.14 14.09
CA LEU A 45 -5.44 0.77 14.75
C LEU A 45 -5.62 2.20 14.22
N PHE A 46 -5.78 2.33 12.89
CA PHE A 46 -6.03 3.60 12.22
C PHE A 46 -6.97 3.41 11.05
N ILE A 47 -7.82 4.41 10.80
CA ILE A 47 -8.68 4.48 9.62
C ILE A 47 -8.73 5.93 9.14
N GLY A 48 -8.70 6.12 7.82
CA GLY A 48 -8.73 7.46 7.25
C GLY A 48 -9.10 7.44 5.78
N LYS A 49 -9.50 8.62 5.29
CA LYS A 49 -9.72 8.91 3.88
C LYS A 49 -8.70 9.97 3.47
N LEU A 50 -7.91 9.70 2.44
CA LEU A 50 -7.03 10.68 1.83
C LEU A 50 -7.78 11.33 0.67
N GLU A 51 -8.16 12.60 0.83
CA GLU A 51 -8.80 13.40 -0.24
C GLU A 51 -7.78 14.19 -1.05
N ASP A 52 -6.86 14.86 -0.35
CA ASP A 52 -5.78 15.63 -0.95
C ASP A 52 -4.49 15.37 -0.15
N PRO A 53 -3.45 14.77 -0.76
CA PRO A 53 -2.16 14.54 -0.11
C PRO A 53 -1.33 15.81 0.12
N SER A 54 -1.71 16.93 -0.50
CA SER A 54 -1.04 18.24 -0.35
C SER A 54 -1.69 19.12 0.72
N ALA A 55 -2.89 18.77 1.17
CA ALA A 55 -3.52 19.39 2.32
C ALA A 55 -2.74 18.95 3.57
N GLN A 56 -1.89 19.84 4.08
CA GLN A 56 -1.02 19.62 5.23
C GLN A 56 -1.64 20.18 6.51
#